data_AF-F7IYW3-F1
#
_entry.id   AF-F7IYW3-F1
#
_cell.length_a   1.000
_cell.length_b   1.000
_cell.length_c   1.000
_cell.angle_alpha   90.00
_cell.angle_beta   90.00
_cell.angle_gamma   90.00
#
_symmetry.space_group_name_H-M   'P 1'
#
loop_
_entity.id
_entity.type
_entity.pdbx_description
1 polymer ?
#
loop_
_entity_poly.entity_id
_entity_poly.type
_entity_poly.pdbx_seq_one_letter_code
_entity_poly.pdbx_strand_id
1 'polypeptide(L)' 'MFPGIADRMSKEITALAPSSMKIKVVAPPERKYSVWIGGSILASLSTFQQM' A
#
# COMPACT_ATOMS: atom_id res chain seq x y z
N MET A 1 -7.31 -13.21 1.02
CA MET A 1 -6.02 -12.87 0.38
C MET A 1 -4.98 -13.86 0.82
N PHE A 2 -3.92 -14.06 0.02
CA PHE A 2 -2.91 -15.09 0.27
C PHE A 2 -2.07 -14.78 1.53
N PRO A 3 -2.02 -15.69 2.52
CA PRO A 3 -1.10 -15.59 3.65
C PRO A 3 0.37 -15.53 3.19
N GLY A 4 1.22 -14.78 3.91
CA GLY A 4 2.67 -14.69 3.61
C GLY A 4 3.07 -13.91 2.35
N ILE A 5 2.11 -13.36 1.59
CA ILE A 5 2.43 -12.61 0.36
C ILE A 5 3.25 -11.35 0.62
N ALA A 6 3.06 -10.71 1.78
CA ALA A 6 3.80 -9.51 2.16
C ALA A 6 5.29 -9.82 2.41
N ASP A 7 5.56 -10.90 3.13
CA ASP A 7 6.92 -11.36 3.43
C ASP A 7 7.66 -11.79 2.16
N ARG A 8 6.97 -12.53 1.28
CA ARG A 8 7.50 -12.89 -0.04
C ARG A 8 7.87 -11.65 -0.84
N MET A 9 6.95 -10.69 -0.97
CA MET A 9 7.19 -9.46 -1.71
C MET A 9 8.36 -8.64 -1.12
N SER A 10 8.45 -8.57 0.20
CA SER A 10 9.57 -7.86 0.85
C SER A 10 10.91 -8.52 0.50
N LYS A 11 11.00 -9.85 0.59
CA LYS A 11 12.22 -10.59 0.29
C LYS A 11 12.66 -10.43 -1.16
N GLU A 12 11.73 -10.63 -2.10
CA GLU A 12 12.03 -10.58 -3.54
C GLU A 12 12.42 -9.16 -3.98
N ILE A 13 11.72 -8.13 -3.51
CA ILE A 13 12.05 -6.74 -3.86
C ILE A 13 13.37 -6.32 -3.23
N THR A 14 13.67 -6.75 -1.99
CA THR A 14 14.97 -6.47 -1.36
C THR A 14 16.13 -7.16 -2.06
N ALA A 15 15.92 -8.33 -2.65
CA ALA A 15 16.95 -9.00 -3.44
C ALA A 15 17.24 -8.28 -4.78
N LEU A 16 16.24 -7.60 -5.35
CA LEU A 16 16.36 -6.92 -6.65
C LEU A 16 16.82 -5.46 -6.54
N ALA A 17 16.52 -4.78 -5.43
CA ALA A 17 16.85 -3.37 -5.30
C ALA A 17 18.32 -3.14 -4.87
N PRO A 18 18.90 -1.99 -5.22
CA PRO A 18 20.20 -1.57 -4.71
C PRO A 18 20.21 -1.50 -3.17
N SER A 19 21.31 -1.91 -2.55
CA SER A 19 21.48 -1.96 -1.08
C SER A 19 21.40 -0.59 -0.39
N SER A 20 21.49 0.50 -1.16
CA SER A 20 21.30 1.87 -0.67
C SER A 20 19.83 2.23 -0.42
N MET A 21 18.88 1.42 -0.90
CA MET A 21 17.46 1.71 -0.84
C MET A 21 16.77 0.93 0.28
N LYS A 22 16.03 1.64 1.14
CA LYS A 22 15.20 1.02 2.18
C LYS A 22 13.83 0.66 1.63
N ILE A 23 13.51 -0.63 1.61
CA ILE A 23 12.20 -1.13 1.14
C ILE A 23 11.27 -1.36 2.33
N LYS A 24 10.02 -0.92 2.19
CA LYS A 24 8.95 -1.15 3.16
C LYS A 24 7.70 -1.63 2.43
N VAL A 25 7.32 -2.89 2.63
CA VAL A 25 6.06 -3.45 2.13
C VAL A 25 4.97 -3.20 3.18
N VAL A 26 3.85 -2.59 2.77
CA VAL A 26 2.70 -2.29 3.64
C VAL A 26 1.50 -3.11 3.17
N ALA A 27 1.02 -4.02 4.02
CA ALA A 27 -0.01 -4.97 3.66
C ALA A 27 -1.06 -5.15 4.79
N PRO A 28 -1.92 -4.16 5.04
CA PRO A 28 -2.84 -4.17 6.18
C PRO A 28 -3.92 -5.26 6.03
N PRO A 29 -4.56 -5.71 7.12
CA PRO A 29 -5.60 -6.75 7.06
C PRO A 29 -6.80 -6.37 6.19
N GLU A 30 -7.21 -5.10 6.26
CA GLU A 30 -8.33 -4.52 5.51
C GLU A 30 -8.01 -4.13 4.06
N ARG A 31 -6.87 -4.57 3.52
CA ARG A 31 -6.39 -4.14 2.19
C ARG A 31 -7.34 -4.47 1.03
N LYS A 32 -8.31 -5.36 1.24
CA LYS A 32 -9.45 -5.58 0.32
C LYS A 32 -10.28 -4.31 0.08
N TYR A 33 -10.38 -3.44 1.10
CA TYR A 33 -11.20 -2.24 1.09
C TYR A 33 -10.38 -0.95 0.99
N SER A 34 -9.04 -1.02 0.91
CA SER A 34 -8.18 0.17 0.89
C SER A 34 -8.55 1.17 -0.20
N VAL A 35 -8.98 0.69 -1.38
CA VAL A 35 -9.44 1.58 -2.47
C VAL A 35 -10.71 2.33 -2.08
N TRP A 36 -11.67 1.64 -1.48
CA TRP A 36 -12.94 2.24 -1.05
C TRP A 36 -12.74 3.21 0.12
N ILE A 37 -11.90 2.84 1.10
CA ILE A 37 -11.50 3.72 2.21
C ILE A 37 -10.81 4.99 1.67
N GLY A 38 -9.87 4.84 0.75
CA GLY A 38 -9.20 5.96 0.10
C GLY A 38 -10.17 6.88 -0.64
N GLY A 39 -11.14 6.32 -1.37
CA GLY A 39 -12.20 7.09 -2.04
C GLY A 39 -13.09 7.84 -1.06
N SER A 40 -13.47 7.21 0.07
CA SER A 40 -14.25 7.87 1.12
C SER A 40 -13.49 9.05 1.75
N ILE A 41 -12.17 8.91 1.96
CA ILE A 41 -11.33 9.99 2.48
C ILE A 41 -11.23 11.10 1.45
N LEU A 42 -10.93 10.75 0.19
CA LEU A 42 -10.77 11.70 -0.91
C LEU A 42 -12.03 12.56 -1.10
N ALA A 43 -13.22 11.95 -1.15
CA ALA A 43 -14.49 12.65 -1.30
C ALA A 43 -14.81 13.61 -0.14
N SER A 44 -14.19 13.40 1.03
CA SER A 44 -14.36 14.23 2.21
C SER A 44 -13.37 15.41 2.28
N LEU A 45 -12.42 15.51 1.35
CA LEU A 45 -11.43 16.59 1.35
C LEU A 45 -12.03 17.89 0.80
N SER A 46 -11.71 19.03 1.44
CA SER A 46 -12.11 20.35 0.93
C SER A 46 -11.51 20.65 -0.44
N THR A 47 -10.29 20.15 -0.70
CA THR A 47 -9.64 20.26 -2.01
C THR A 47 -10.37 19.49 -3.11
N PHE A 48 -11.13 18.45 -2.76
CA PHE A 48 -11.95 17.71 -3.71
C PHE A 48 -13.20 18.51 -4.14
N GLN A 49 -13.70 19.42 -3.31
CA GLN A 49 -14.82 20.30 -3.67
C GLN A 49 -14.45 21.33 -4.74
N GLN A 50 -13.17 21.66 -4.86
CA GLN A 50 -12.64 22.64 -5.82
C GLN A 50 -12.20 21.99 -7.13
N MET A 51 -12.42 20.67 -7.27
CA MET A 51 -11.97 19.86 -8.39
C MET A 51 -13.04 19.74 -9.48
#